data_AF-A0A1E5Q3S5-F1
#
_entry.id   AF-A0A1E5Q3S5-F1
#
_cell.length_a   1.000
_cell.length_b   1.000
_cell.length_c   1.000
_cell.angle_alpha   90.00
_cell.angle_beta   90.00
_cell.angle_gamma   90.00
#
_symmetry.space_group_name_H-M   'P 1'
#
loop_
_entity.id
_entity.type
_entity.pdbx_description
1 polymer ?
#
loop_
_entity_poly.entity_id
_entity_poly.type
_entity_poly.pdbx_seq_one_letter_code
_entity_poly.pdbx_strand_id
1 'polypeptide(L)'
;MSNTPGLSECNHLKALARRLQTAVHSAGGDEAFLRDWFAQANTLASSPTLETPEGDRALDVLALNLRNRWLQYAYAQSGSYLMTPPQGQRKLLPVGERIGYPYDRWIKPRVLEERLNAQRPAPRGWSGRAIVFANGMAALSATLQMYRSQTHKMWKRPPGPLSLHWFGGYFEIIKLLQLVCDDFFHGRKHAKQHDLCRVVEQGSADLVLIEPVAADISLAVFDLDAFIAAWQRRKVKRPCTIVIDASLSGPVFPVEKLCQSLRADPPAMVIIMRSGLKLDQQGLEFANVGLVHVWLPDTPNDTKRLERIEERFKITRTTLGVGVSQDEYAALTVPFFLDQPSLVQHTEHVFANNRRFAQALAHTVKANKGLIAEISHPCLGPSRALDWAQAPFVTVRYRGDENDARAFMRTMLEFEARARKLSFVPGSSFGFRGHRFEMGFSGDLKHTTLRVAMGARVGPSIEGIVKLFQDLCAYPDFAALRQAYPQLAKDKPKDRVDEES
;
A
#
# COMPACT_ATOMS: atom_id res chain seq x y z
N MET A 1 33.15 -8.37 -8.17
CA MET A 1 32.83 -6.93 -8.34
C MET A 1 31.88 -6.56 -7.22
N SER A 2 32.24 -5.61 -6.35
CA SER A 2 31.32 -5.11 -5.32
C SER A 2 30.18 -4.38 -6.02
N ASN A 3 28.95 -4.91 -5.96
CA ASN A 3 27.78 -4.22 -6.49
C ASN A 3 27.53 -2.97 -5.64
N THR A 4 27.81 -1.79 -6.21
CA THR A 4 27.47 -0.51 -5.59
C THR A 4 25.96 -0.26 -5.67
N PRO A 5 25.38 0.55 -4.75
CA PRO A 5 23.94 0.80 -4.68
C PRO A 5 23.30 1.24 -6.01
N GLY A 6 23.85 2.27 -6.66
CA GLY A 6 23.31 2.83 -7.90
C GLY A 6 23.37 1.83 -9.07
N LEU A 7 24.49 1.09 -9.20
CA LEU A 7 24.62 0.03 -10.19
C LEU A 7 23.63 -1.13 -9.95
N SER A 8 23.39 -1.50 -8.69
CA SER A 8 22.40 -2.52 -8.33
C SER A 8 20.99 -2.11 -8.75
N GLU A 9 20.59 -0.87 -8.45
CA GLU A 9 19.30 -0.30 -8.84
C GLU A 9 19.15 -0.22 -10.38
N CYS A 10 20.17 0.27 -11.07
CA CYS A 10 20.16 0.33 -12.54
C CYS A 10 20.00 -1.06 -13.16
N ASN A 11 20.69 -2.06 -12.63
CA ASN A 11 20.58 -3.45 -13.09
C ASN A 11 19.21 -4.05 -12.78
N HIS A 12 18.61 -3.71 -11.64
CA HIS A 12 17.26 -4.13 -11.32
C HIS A 12 16.24 -3.53 -12.31
N LEU A 13 16.31 -2.23 -12.61
CA LEU A 13 15.46 -1.62 -13.64
C LEU A 13 15.65 -2.30 -15.01
N LYS A 14 16.89 -2.61 -15.40
CA LYS A 14 17.18 -3.36 -16.64
C LYS A 14 16.55 -4.74 -16.63
N ALA A 15 16.53 -5.43 -15.49
CA ALA A 15 15.87 -6.73 -15.34
C ALA A 15 14.34 -6.61 -15.50
N LEU A 16 13.71 -5.60 -14.91
CA LEU A 16 12.28 -5.32 -15.11
C LEU A 16 11.96 -5.02 -16.59
N ALA A 17 12.77 -4.18 -17.24
CA ALA A 17 12.61 -3.85 -18.66
C ALA A 17 12.75 -5.07 -19.56
N ARG A 18 13.72 -5.96 -19.30
CA ARG A 18 13.87 -7.22 -20.05
C ARG A 18 12.66 -8.11 -19.91
N ARG A 19 12.10 -8.24 -18.69
CA ARG A 19 10.87 -9.03 -18.49
C ARG A 19 9.71 -8.47 -19.33
N LEU A 20 9.56 -7.14 -19.41
CA LEU A 20 8.56 -6.50 -20.27
C LEU A 20 8.81 -6.84 -21.74
N GLN A 21 10.05 -6.68 -22.21
CA GLN A 21 10.44 -6.98 -23.59
C GLN A 21 10.14 -8.44 -23.95
N THR A 22 10.51 -9.40 -23.09
CA THR A 22 10.22 -10.82 -23.28
C THR A 22 8.72 -11.09 -23.35
N ALA A 23 7.92 -10.51 -22.43
CA ALA A 23 6.48 -10.71 -22.44
C ALA A 23 5.80 -10.17 -23.71
N VAL A 24 6.27 -9.01 -24.20
CA VAL A 24 5.80 -8.40 -25.46
C VAL A 24 6.24 -9.24 -26.67
N HIS A 25 7.49 -9.70 -26.71
CA HIS A 25 8.00 -10.55 -27.79
C HIS A 25 7.20 -11.85 -27.90
N SER A 26 6.96 -12.54 -26.78
CA SER A 26 6.17 -13.77 -26.74
C SER A 26 4.73 -13.58 -27.23
N ALA A 27 4.22 -12.35 -27.17
CA ALA A 27 2.92 -11.96 -27.70
C ALA A 27 2.94 -11.55 -29.19
N GLY A 28 4.10 -11.53 -29.83
CA GLY A 28 4.29 -11.06 -31.21
C GLY A 28 4.32 -9.54 -31.35
N GLY A 29 4.55 -8.80 -30.26
CA GLY A 29 4.62 -7.34 -30.25
C GLY A 29 6.01 -6.78 -30.57
N ASP A 30 6.07 -5.48 -30.88
CA ASP A 30 7.32 -4.77 -31.17
C ASP A 30 8.13 -4.49 -29.90
N GLU A 31 9.33 -5.05 -29.82
CA GLU A 31 10.29 -4.83 -28.73
C GLU A 31 11.04 -3.50 -28.81
N ALA A 32 11.01 -2.82 -29.96
CA ALA A 32 11.78 -1.60 -30.18
C ALA A 32 11.39 -0.46 -29.23
N PHE A 33 10.21 -0.50 -28.60
CA PHE A 33 9.73 0.54 -27.69
C PHE A 33 10.65 0.79 -26.47
N LEU A 34 11.50 -0.18 -26.10
CA LEU A 34 12.48 -0.06 -25.01
C LEU A 34 13.94 0.13 -25.48
N ARG A 35 14.20 0.19 -26.80
CA ARG A 35 15.57 0.25 -27.34
C ARG A 35 16.36 1.44 -26.81
N ASP A 36 15.81 2.63 -26.93
CA ASP A 36 16.45 3.87 -26.46
C ASP A 36 16.56 3.90 -24.94
N TRP A 37 15.60 3.27 -24.24
CA TRP A 37 15.64 3.16 -22.79
C TRP A 37 16.83 2.32 -22.33
N PHE A 38 17.10 1.18 -22.99
CA PHE A 38 18.28 0.38 -22.68
C PHE A 38 19.59 1.12 -22.98
N ALA A 39 19.64 1.91 -24.06
CA ALA A 39 20.80 2.75 -24.35
C ALA A 39 21.06 3.74 -23.20
N GLN A 40 20.02 4.45 -22.74
CA GLN A 40 20.10 5.36 -21.59
C GLN A 40 20.53 4.64 -20.31
N ALA A 41 19.96 3.47 -20.02
CA ALA A 41 20.32 2.67 -18.85
C ALA A 41 21.77 2.20 -18.89
N ASN A 42 22.29 1.81 -20.07
CA ASN A 42 23.68 1.40 -20.23
C ASN A 42 24.64 2.58 -20.09
N THR A 43 24.31 3.75 -20.64
CA THR A 43 25.09 4.98 -20.44
C THR A 43 25.13 5.36 -18.96
N LEU A 44 23.99 5.32 -18.26
CA LEU A 44 23.93 5.63 -16.83
C LEU A 44 24.71 4.61 -15.98
N ALA A 45 24.62 3.31 -16.30
CA ALA A 45 25.35 2.25 -15.60
C ALA A 45 26.88 2.43 -15.67
N SER A 46 27.39 3.07 -16.73
CA SER A 46 28.81 3.38 -16.92
C SER A 46 29.19 4.79 -16.46
N SER A 47 28.23 5.57 -15.95
CA SER A 47 28.48 6.96 -15.54
C SER A 47 29.31 7.01 -14.25
N PRO A 48 30.36 7.86 -14.18
CA PRO A 48 31.09 8.07 -12.93
C PRO A 48 30.24 8.74 -11.83
N THR A 49 29.10 9.32 -12.19
CA THR A 49 28.16 9.97 -11.26
C THR A 49 27.08 9.03 -10.72
N LEU A 50 27.08 7.74 -11.10
CA LEU A 50 26.00 6.82 -10.71
C LEU A 50 25.86 6.67 -9.19
N GLU A 51 26.97 6.74 -8.46
CA GLU A 51 27.02 6.64 -7.00
C GLU A 51 27.03 8.00 -6.30
N THR A 52 26.43 9.02 -6.94
CA THR A 52 26.23 10.36 -6.36
C THR A 52 24.73 10.71 -6.30
N PRO A 53 24.33 11.77 -5.57
CA PRO A 53 22.94 12.23 -5.57
C PRO A 53 22.41 12.58 -6.98
N GLU A 54 23.28 13.01 -7.89
CA GLU A 54 22.94 13.18 -9.31
C GLU A 54 22.60 11.85 -9.99
N GLY A 55 23.36 10.79 -9.71
CA GLY A 55 23.07 9.42 -10.16
C GLY A 55 21.72 8.91 -9.65
N ASP A 56 21.40 9.15 -8.38
CA ASP A 56 20.08 8.83 -7.81
C ASP A 56 18.95 9.53 -8.58
N ARG A 57 19.08 10.82 -8.87
CA ARG A 57 18.07 11.55 -9.66
C ARG A 57 17.95 11.00 -11.08
N ALA A 58 19.07 10.65 -11.71
CA ALA A 58 19.07 10.04 -13.03
C ALA A 58 18.35 8.67 -13.01
N LEU A 59 18.49 7.89 -11.95
CA LEU A 59 17.74 6.65 -11.75
C LEU A 59 16.23 6.88 -11.55
N ASP A 60 15.80 8.00 -10.96
CA ASP A 60 14.37 8.36 -10.88
C ASP A 60 13.80 8.66 -12.26
N VAL A 61 14.54 9.45 -13.05
CA VAL A 61 14.18 9.75 -14.43
C VAL A 61 14.13 8.47 -15.26
N LEU A 62 15.09 7.56 -15.08
CA LEU A 62 15.13 6.28 -15.80
C LEU A 62 13.92 5.39 -15.44
N ALA A 63 13.56 5.30 -14.16
CA ALA A 63 12.39 4.55 -13.70
C ALA A 63 11.07 5.16 -14.23
N LEU A 64 10.94 6.49 -14.19
CA LEU A 64 9.79 7.19 -14.75
C LEU A 64 9.69 7.01 -16.27
N ASN A 65 10.83 7.03 -16.98
CA ASN A 65 10.85 6.77 -18.42
C ASN A 65 10.42 5.34 -18.74
N LEU A 66 10.86 4.34 -17.96
CA LEU A 66 10.42 2.95 -18.10
C LEU A 66 8.89 2.85 -17.93
N ARG A 67 8.37 3.46 -16.87
CA ARG A 67 6.93 3.53 -16.60
C ARG A 67 6.19 4.13 -17.80
N ASN A 68 6.61 5.31 -18.26
CA ASN A 68 5.92 6.03 -19.31
C ASN A 68 5.94 5.27 -20.65
N ARG A 69 7.06 4.64 -21.01
CA ARG A 69 7.15 3.79 -22.21
C ARG A 69 6.20 2.61 -22.14
N TRP A 70 6.10 1.95 -20.99
CA TRP A 70 5.13 0.88 -20.81
C TRP A 70 3.70 1.37 -20.91
N LEU A 71 3.34 2.48 -20.25
CA LEU A 71 1.97 3.02 -20.32
C LEU A 71 1.59 3.46 -21.72
N GLN A 72 2.51 4.09 -22.46
CA GLN A 72 2.30 4.44 -23.87
C GLN A 72 2.06 3.20 -24.72
N TYR A 73 2.88 2.16 -24.53
CA TYR A 73 2.72 0.89 -25.23
C TYR A 73 1.38 0.22 -24.89
N ALA A 74 1.06 0.11 -23.61
CA ALA A 74 -0.18 -0.51 -23.12
C ALA A 74 -1.42 0.24 -23.60
N TYR A 75 -1.39 1.58 -23.58
CA TYR A 75 -2.45 2.44 -24.09
C TYR A 75 -2.60 2.31 -25.62
N ALA A 76 -1.50 2.27 -26.38
CA ALA A 76 -1.59 2.09 -27.83
C ALA A 76 -2.29 0.78 -28.23
N GLN A 77 -2.10 -0.28 -27.43
CA GLN A 77 -2.81 -1.56 -27.63
C GLN A 77 -4.28 -1.47 -27.22
N SER A 78 -4.56 -0.94 -26.03
CA SER A 78 -5.92 -0.87 -25.50
C SER A 78 -6.80 0.17 -26.22
N GLY A 79 -6.29 1.36 -26.49
CA GLY A 79 -7.00 2.44 -27.20
C GLY A 79 -7.46 2.09 -28.62
N SER A 80 -7.02 0.96 -29.19
CA SER A 80 -7.54 0.42 -30.46
C SER A 80 -8.95 -0.18 -30.35
N TYR A 81 -9.45 -0.40 -29.13
CA TYR A 81 -10.77 -0.99 -28.86
C TYR A 81 -11.72 0.05 -28.25
N LEU A 82 -12.98 0.03 -28.69
CA LEU A 82 -14.02 0.87 -28.09
C LEU A 82 -14.42 0.35 -26.70
N MET A 83 -14.87 1.26 -25.83
CA MET A 83 -15.48 0.88 -24.54
C MET A 83 -16.73 0.01 -24.73
N THR A 84 -17.44 0.17 -25.85
CA THR A 84 -18.52 -0.72 -26.32
C THR A 84 -18.10 -1.36 -27.65
N PRO A 85 -17.25 -2.39 -27.62
CA PRO A 85 -16.67 -2.95 -28.84
C PRO A 85 -17.74 -3.71 -29.65
N PRO A 86 -17.64 -3.74 -31.00
CA PRO A 86 -18.48 -4.59 -31.83
C PRO A 86 -18.45 -6.06 -31.38
N GLN A 87 -19.58 -6.76 -31.53
CA GLN A 87 -19.66 -8.18 -31.21
C GLN A 87 -18.63 -8.97 -32.04
N GLY A 88 -18.01 -9.97 -31.41
CA GLY A 88 -17.00 -10.81 -32.07
C GLY A 88 -15.61 -10.17 -32.22
N GLN A 89 -15.42 -8.88 -31.95
CA GLN A 89 -14.10 -8.25 -32.00
C GLN A 89 -13.14 -8.96 -31.03
N ARG A 90 -12.04 -9.48 -31.57
CA ARG A 90 -10.94 -10.05 -30.79
C ARG A 90 -10.14 -8.91 -30.16
N LYS A 91 -10.08 -8.91 -28.83
CA LYS A 91 -9.36 -7.91 -28.03
C LYS A 91 -8.21 -8.58 -27.30
N LEU A 92 -7.04 -7.97 -27.35
CA LEU A 92 -5.82 -8.48 -26.76
C LEU A 92 -5.23 -7.47 -25.76
N LEU A 93 -4.68 -7.99 -24.68
CA LEU A 93 -3.83 -7.23 -23.78
C LEU A 93 -2.42 -7.08 -24.38
N PRO A 94 -1.59 -6.16 -23.85
CA PRO A 94 -0.23 -5.93 -24.35
C PRO A 94 0.68 -7.17 -24.36
N VAL A 95 0.35 -8.16 -23.53
CA VAL A 95 1.07 -9.45 -23.41
C VAL A 95 0.39 -10.59 -24.18
N GLY A 96 -0.50 -10.26 -25.12
CA GLY A 96 -1.14 -11.25 -26.03
C GLY A 96 -2.36 -11.96 -25.45
N GLU A 97 -2.66 -11.73 -24.17
CA GLU A 97 -3.79 -12.35 -23.49
C GLU A 97 -5.14 -11.86 -24.02
N ARG A 98 -6.06 -12.79 -24.30
CA ARG A 98 -7.37 -12.44 -24.85
C ARG A 98 -8.30 -11.91 -23.76
N ILE A 99 -8.95 -10.79 -24.03
CA ILE A 99 -10.01 -10.25 -23.17
C ILE A 99 -11.34 -10.19 -23.89
N GLY A 100 -12.42 -10.33 -23.12
CA GLY A 100 -13.78 -10.33 -23.61
C GLY A 100 -14.71 -9.57 -22.67
N TYR A 101 -15.45 -8.62 -23.23
CA TYR A 101 -16.46 -7.83 -22.55
C TYR A 101 -17.42 -7.22 -23.58
N PRO A 102 -18.71 -7.07 -23.23
CA PRO A 102 -19.69 -6.35 -24.03
C PRO A 102 -19.63 -4.82 -23.85
N TYR A 103 -19.15 -4.36 -22.70
CA TYR A 103 -18.92 -2.97 -22.34
C TYR A 103 -17.83 -2.88 -21.26
N ASP A 104 -17.04 -1.82 -21.20
CA ASP A 104 -15.83 -1.68 -20.36
C ASP A 104 -16.07 -2.05 -18.88
N ARG A 105 -17.18 -1.59 -18.29
CA ARG A 105 -17.57 -1.91 -16.90
C ARG A 105 -17.72 -3.42 -16.62
N TRP A 106 -17.92 -4.24 -17.65
CA TRP A 106 -18.09 -5.69 -17.56
C TRP A 106 -16.79 -6.48 -17.74
N ILE A 107 -15.64 -5.80 -17.82
CA ILE A 107 -14.35 -6.45 -17.89
C ILE A 107 -14.16 -7.42 -16.72
N LYS A 108 -13.68 -8.62 -17.05
CA LYS A 108 -13.31 -9.65 -16.09
C LYS A 108 -11.79 -9.78 -16.12
N PRO A 109 -11.06 -9.25 -15.13
CA PRO A 109 -9.60 -9.28 -15.11
C PRO A 109 -9.03 -10.64 -14.69
N ARG A 110 -9.43 -11.71 -15.40
CA ARG A 110 -9.14 -13.11 -15.04
C ARG A 110 -7.65 -13.37 -14.88
N VAL A 111 -6.82 -12.84 -15.78
CA VAL A 111 -5.36 -13.02 -15.73
C VAL A 111 -4.79 -12.40 -14.45
N LEU A 112 -5.27 -11.22 -14.03
CA LEU A 112 -4.84 -10.64 -12.76
C LEU A 112 -5.37 -11.41 -11.56
N GLU A 113 -6.63 -11.86 -11.60
CA GLU A 113 -7.23 -12.67 -10.52
C GLU A 113 -6.48 -14.00 -10.33
N GLU A 114 -6.10 -14.68 -11.41
CA GLU A 114 -5.32 -15.92 -11.40
C GLU A 114 -3.91 -15.69 -10.84
N ARG A 115 -3.22 -14.63 -11.31
CA ARG A 115 -1.90 -14.25 -10.79
C ARG A 115 -1.94 -13.86 -9.32
N LEU A 116 -2.95 -13.11 -8.90
CA LEU A 116 -3.15 -12.75 -7.50
C LEU A 116 -3.32 -14.02 -6.66
N ASN A 117 -4.18 -14.95 -7.08
CA ASN A 117 -4.39 -16.22 -6.36
C ASN A 117 -3.11 -17.07 -6.29
N ALA A 118 -2.29 -17.08 -7.34
CA ALA A 118 -1.00 -17.77 -7.36
C ALA A 118 0.06 -17.08 -6.49
N GLN A 119 0.06 -15.74 -6.42
CA GLN A 119 0.99 -14.98 -5.59
C GLN A 119 0.82 -15.31 -4.11
N ARG A 120 -0.43 -15.47 -3.64
CA ARG A 120 -0.76 -15.83 -2.25
C ARG A 120 -1.85 -16.92 -2.21
N PRO A 121 -1.47 -18.20 -2.33
CA PRO A 121 -2.42 -19.29 -2.25
C PRO A 121 -3.04 -19.38 -0.85
N ALA A 122 -4.22 -20.00 -0.76
CA ALA A 122 -4.84 -20.25 0.54
C ALA A 122 -3.97 -21.19 1.40
N PRO A 123 -3.88 -20.98 2.73
CA PRO A 123 -3.18 -21.87 3.63
C PRO A 123 -3.78 -23.28 3.63
N ARG A 124 -3.01 -24.28 4.09
CA ARG A 124 -3.50 -25.66 4.22
C ARG A 124 -4.79 -25.70 5.07
N GLY A 125 -5.81 -26.40 4.57
CA GLY A 125 -7.13 -26.51 5.20
C GLY A 125 -8.07 -25.34 4.88
N TRP A 126 -7.67 -24.48 3.94
CA TRP A 126 -8.47 -23.37 3.44
C TRP A 126 -8.56 -23.43 1.91
N SER A 127 -9.71 -23.04 1.40
CA SER A 127 -9.99 -22.85 -0.03
C SER A 127 -10.05 -21.35 -0.34
N GLY A 128 -9.43 -20.91 -1.44
CA GLY A 128 -9.27 -19.49 -1.76
C GLY A 128 -9.73 -19.05 -3.14
N ARG A 129 -10.12 -17.78 -3.23
CA ARG A 129 -10.35 -17.02 -4.48
C ARG A 129 -9.72 -15.64 -4.38
N ALA A 130 -9.47 -15.06 -5.54
CA ALA A 130 -8.91 -13.72 -5.66
C ALA A 130 -9.78 -12.86 -6.57
N ILE A 131 -9.98 -11.59 -6.20
CA ILE A 131 -10.76 -10.61 -6.95
C ILE A 131 -9.98 -9.30 -7.01
N VAL A 132 -10.01 -8.67 -8.18
CA VAL A 132 -9.35 -7.38 -8.44
C VAL A 132 -10.39 -6.26 -8.62
N PHE A 133 -10.10 -5.08 -8.08
CA PHE A 133 -10.92 -3.87 -8.12
C PHE A 133 -10.11 -2.67 -8.61
N ALA A 134 -10.78 -1.58 -8.96
CA ALA A 134 -10.13 -0.35 -9.44
C ALA A 134 -9.15 0.28 -8.43
N ASN A 135 -9.38 0.13 -7.12
CA ASN A 135 -8.49 0.64 -6.07
C ASN A 135 -8.80 -0.03 -4.71
N GLY A 136 -7.98 0.24 -3.68
CA GLY A 136 -8.16 -0.33 -2.34
C GLY A 136 -9.50 0.02 -1.69
N MET A 137 -9.97 1.27 -1.83
CA MET A 137 -11.26 1.71 -1.27
C MET A 137 -12.46 1.11 -2.03
N ALA A 138 -12.34 0.92 -3.34
CA ALA A 138 -13.28 0.17 -4.18
C ALA A 138 -13.39 -1.28 -3.71
N ALA A 139 -12.26 -1.92 -3.41
CA ALA A 139 -12.26 -3.26 -2.85
C ALA A 139 -12.97 -3.30 -1.49
N LEU A 140 -12.67 -2.37 -0.57
CA LEU A 140 -13.23 -2.37 0.78
C LEU A 140 -14.73 -2.05 0.76
N SER A 141 -15.13 -1.01 0.03
CA SER A 141 -16.54 -0.65 -0.13
C SER A 141 -17.35 -1.80 -0.75
N ALA A 142 -16.86 -2.43 -1.81
CA ALA A 142 -17.52 -3.61 -2.40
C ALA A 142 -17.60 -4.78 -1.40
N THR A 143 -16.56 -4.99 -0.60
CA THR A 143 -16.56 -6.01 0.46
C THR A 143 -17.63 -5.75 1.51
N LEU A 144 -17.72 -4.52 2.01
CA LEU A 144 -18.72 -4.14 3.01
C LEU A 144 -20.15 -4.21 2.46
N GLN A 145 -20.38 -3.77 1.23
CA GLN A 145 -21.71 -3.82 0.59
C GLN A 145 -22.13 -5.26 0.27
N MET A 146 -21.21 -6.09 -0.22
CA MET A 146 -21.46 -7.52 -0.43
C MET A 146 -21.77 -8.19 0.91
N TYR A 147 -20.96 -7.94 1.94
CA TYR A 147 -21.17 -8.51 3.26
C TYR A 147 -22.54 -8.12 3.83
N ARG A 148 -22.87 -6.83 3.81
CA ARG A 148 -24.17 -6.30 4.26
C ARG A 148 -25.35 -6.99 3.56
N SER A 149 -25.29 -7.11 2.24
CA SER A 149 -26.40 -7.64 1.44
C SER A 149 -26.52 -9.18 1.45
N GLN A 150 -25.43 -9.91 1.69
CA GLN A 150 -25.39 -11.37 1.51
C GLN A 150 -25.27 -12.17 2.81
N THR A 151 -24.80 -11.58 3.91
CA THR A 151 -24.48 -12.34 5.14
C THR A 151 -25.63 -13.20 5.65
N HIS A 152 -26.86 -12.67 5.66
CA HIS A 152 -28.06 -13.40 6.10
C HIS A 152 -28.42 -14.59 5.19
N LYS A 153 -27.98 -14.58 3.92
CA LYS A 153 -28.16 -15.68 2.97
C LYS A 153 -27.04 -16.71 3.07
N MET A 154 -25.85 -16.28 3.49
CA MET A 154 -24.65 -17.12 3.51
C MET A 154 -24.53 -17.95 4.80
N TRP A 155 -24.93 -17.39 5.94
CA TRP A 155 -24.81 -18.03 7.24
C TRP A 155 -26.07 -17.84 8.10
N LYS A 156 -26.37 -18.87 8.91
CA LYS A 156 -27.40 -18.78 9.95
C LYS A 156 -26.89 -17.88 11.07
N ARG A 157 -27.56 -16.77 11.33
CA ARG A 157 -27.24 -15.82 12.39
C ARG A 157 -28.50 -15.48 13.21
N PRO A 158 -28.35 -15.02 14.46
CA PRO A 158 -29.45 -14.41 15.19
C PRO A 158 -30.02 -13.19 14.43
N PRO A 159 -31.34 -12.94 14.54
CA PRO A 159 -31.94 -11.73 13.98
C PRO A 159 -31.36 -10.49 14.66
N GLY A 160 -31.30 -9.39 13.91
CA GLY A 160 -30.78 -8.11 14.38
C GLY A 160 -29.69 -7.52 13.46
N PRO A 161 -29.20 -6.31 13.81
CA PRO A 161 -28.21 -5.61 13.01
C PRO A 161 -26.88 -6.38 12.93
N LEU A 162 -26.14 -6.12 11.85
CA LEU A 162 -24.77 -6.58 11.70
C LEU A 162 -23.85 -5.70 12.57
N SER A 163 -22.84 -6.31 13.20
CA SER A 163 -21.86 -5.61 14.04
C SER A 163 -20.45 -5.73 13.46
N LEU A 164 -19.92 -4.61 12.99
CA LEU A 164 -18.54 -4.43 12.54
C LEU A 164 -17.69 -3.82 13.65
N HIS A 165 -16.57 -4.45 13.93
CA HIS A 165 -15.57 -3.95 14.87
C HIS A 165 -14.23 -3.77 14.19
N TRP A 166 -13.59 -2.62 14.40
CA TRP A 166 -12.39 -2.25 13.67
C TRP A 166 -11.26 -1.79 14.58
N PHE A 167 -10.05 -2.25 14.29
CA PHE A 167 -8.79 -1.67 14.78
C PHE A 167 -7.94 -1.22 13.58
N GLY A 168 -7.56 0.07 13.56
CA GLY A 168 -6.77 0.65 12.48
C GLY A 168 -6.76 2.17 12.48
N GLY A 169 -6.03 2.75 11.55
CA GLY A 169 -5.71 4.18 11.51
C GLY A 169 -6.07 4.88 10.20
N TYR A 170 -6.39 4.16 9.13
CA TYR A 170 -6.58 4.81 7.82
C TYR A 170 -7.84 5.67 7.78
N PHE A 171 -7.68 6.97 7.54
CA PHE A 171 -8.75 7.94 7.71
C PHE A 171 -9.90 7.76 6.70
N GLU A 172 -9.62 7.32 5.47
CA GLU A 172 -10.68 7.07 4.48
C GLU A 172 -11.54 5.87 4.86
N ILE A 173 -11.01 4.91 5.63
CA ILE A 173 -11.83 3.83 6.21
C ILE A 173 -12.80 4.42 7.23
N ILE A 174 -12.38 5.38 8.07
CA ILE A 174 -13.29 6.08 8.99
C ILE A 174 -14.44 6.71 8.21
N LYS A 175 -14.12 7.48 7.17
CA LYS A 175 -15.12 8.14 6.31
C LYS A 175 -16.05 7.14 5.62
N LEU A 176 -15.50 6.04 5.09
CA LEU A 176 -16.30 5.00 4.46
C LEU A 176 -17.26 4.34 5.46
N LEU A 177 -16.80 4.03 6.67
CA LEU A 177 -17.65 3.43 7.71
C LEU A 177 -18.78 4.38 8.12
N GLN A 178 -18.54 5.70 8.17
CA GLN A 178 -19.60 6.70 8.40
C GLN A 178 -20.67 6.71 7.29
N LEU A 179 -20.32 6.32 6.06
CA LEU A 179 -21.27 6.25 4.94
C LEU A 179 -22.02 4.92 4.86
N VAL A 180 -21.39 3.83 5.30
CA VAL A 180 -21.92 2.46 5.10
C VAL A 180 -22.64 1.93 6.34
N CYS A 181 -22.25 2.38 7.53
CA CYS A 181 -22.83 1.95 8.79
C CYS A 181 -24.07 2.76 9.16
N ASP A 182 -25.11 2.05 9.61
CA ASP A 182 -26.43 2.57 9.98
C ASP A 182 -27.10 1.60 10.97
N ASP A 183 -28.39 1.81 11.27
CA ASP A 183 -29.19 1.00 12.21
C ASP A 183 -29.25 -0.50 11.89
N PHE A 184 -28.90 -0.91 10.67
CA PHE A 184 -28.87 -2.32 10.25
C PHE A 184 -27.43 -2.86 10.14
N PHE A 185 -26.43 -1.99 10.13
CA PHE A 185 -25.02 -2.35 10.09
C PHE A 185 -24.18 -1.43 10.98
N HIS A 186 -24.10 -1.74 12.26
CA HIS A 186 -23.36 -0.94 13.23
C HIS A 186 -21.85 -1.10 13.06
N GLY A 187 -21.13 0.01 12.95
CA GLY A 187 -19.66 0.04 12.91
C GLY A 187 -19.08 0.68 14.16
N ARG A 188 -18.06 0.03 14.74
CA ARG A 188 -17.33 0.57 15.89
C ARG A 188 -15.82 0.47 15.70
N LYS A 189 -15.15 1.62 15.67
CA LYS A 189 -13.70 1.71 15.82
C LYS A 189 -13.30 1.54 17.28
N HIS A 190 -12.29 0.74 17.55
CA HIS A 190 -11.69 0.55 18.87
C HIS A 190 -10.35 1.26 18.94
N ALA A 191 -10.20 2.17 19.91
CA ALA A 191 -8.91 2.84 20.17
C ALA A 191 -7.89 1.90 20.84
N LYS A 192 -8.37 0.91 21.61
CA LYS A 192 -7.53 -0.06 22.31
C LYS A 192 -7.83 -1.47 21.82
N GLN A 193 -6.76 -2.22 21.54
CA GLN A 193 -6.86 -3.59 21.02
C GLN A 193 -7.51 -4.55 22.03
N HIS A 194 -7.32 -4.32 23.33
CA HIS A 194 -7.96 -5.08 24.40
C HIS A 194 -9.50 -5.05 24.29
N ASP A 195 -10.08 -3.91 23.92
CA ASP A 195 -11.54 -3.80 23.76
C ASP A 195 -12.05 -4.61 22.56
N LEU A 196 -11.31 -4.61 21.45
CA LEU A 196 -11.59 -5.49 20.32
C LEU A 196 -11.48 -6.96 20.71
N CYS A 197 -10.41 -7.35 21.42
CA CYS A 197 -10.23 -8.72 21.89
C CYS A 197 -11.37 -9.17 22.81
N ARG A 198 -11.87 -8.30 23.70
CA ARG A 198 -13.02 -8.60 24.55
C ARG A 198 -14.30 -8.86 23.74
N VAL A 199 -14.55 -8.06 22.70
CA VAL A 199 -15.69 -8.28 21.78
C VAL A 199 -15.57 -9.63 21.06
N VAL A 200 -14.37 -9.96 20.59
CA VAL A 200 -14.06 -11.23 19.94
C VAL A 200 -14.31 -12.38 20.90
N GLU A 201 -13.78 -12.33 22.12
CA GLU A 201 -13.96 -13.35 23.16
C GLU A 201 -15.43 -13.53 23.55
N GLN A 202 -16.22 -12.47 23.56
CA GLN A 202 -17.67 -12.56 23.77
C GLN A 202 -18.41 -13.21 22.58
N GLY A 203 -17.79 -13.29 21.40
CA GLY A 203 -18.43 -13.75 20.17
C GLY A 203 -19.50 -12.80 19.67
N SER A 204 -19.34 -11.49 19.93
CA SER A 204 -20.33 -10.45 19.64
C SER A 204 -20.08 -9.67 18.35
N ALA A 205 -19.05 -10.03 17.58
CA ALA A 205 -18.76 -9.48 16.26
C ALA A 205 -19.33 -10.34 15.13
N ASP A 206 -19.75 -9.69 14.04
CA ASP A 206 -20.09 -10.31 12.76
C ASP A 206 -18.96 -10.12 11.75
N LEU A 207 -18.39 -8.93 11.75
CA LEU A 207 -17.22 -8.58 10.96
C LEU A 207 -16.19 -7.94 11.87
N VAL A 208 -14.94 -8.41 11.77
CA VAL A 208 -13.78 -7.77 12.38
C VAL A 208 -12.88 -7.27 11.28
N LEU A 209 -12.60 -5.98 11.25
CA LEU A 209 -11.63 -5.36 10.34
C LEU A 209 -10.36 -5.03 11.12
N ILE A 210 -9.19 -5.42 10.61
CA ILE A 210 -7.90 -5.09 11.23
C ILE A 210 -6.91 -4.53 10.19
N GLU A 211 -6.19 -3.50 10.59
CA GLU A 211 -4.92 -3.10 9.98
C GLU A 211 -3.79 -3.70 10.84
N PRO A 212 -2.92 -4.59 10.32
CA PRO A 212 -1.83 -5.18 11.11
C PRO A 212 -0.85 -4.16 11.68
N VAL A 213 -0.62 -3.08 10.92
CA VAL A 213 0.00 -1.85 11.40
C VAL A 213 -0.99 -0.73 11.09
N ALA A 214 -1.52 -0.10 12.13
CA ALA A 214 -2.50 0.97 11.98
C ALA A 214 -1.86 2.18 11.31
N ALA A 215 -2.52 2.74 10.30
CA ALA A 215 -2.08 3.97 9.63
C ALA A 215 -2.35 5.25 10.47
N ASP A 216 -2.14 5.16 11.79
CA ASP A 216 -2.23 6.26 12.74
C ASP A 216 -0.86 6.96 12.93
N ILE A 217 -0.77 7.87 13.89
CA ILE A 217 0.47 8.61 14.17
C ILE A 217 1.53 7.69 14.78
N SER A 218 1.12 6.77 15.66
CA SER A 218 2.00 5.88 16.40
C SER A 218 2.47 4.66 15.61
N LEU A 219 1.83 4.37 14.47
CA LEU A 219 1.99 3.13 13.72
C LEU A 219 1.77 1.90 14.60
N ALA A 220 0.67 1.91 15.36
CA ALA A 220 0.36 0.87 16.34
C ALA A 220 0.31 -0.51 15.67
N VAL A 221 1.07 -1.46 16.20
CA VAL A 221 1.14 -2.84 15.71
C VAL A 221 0.04 -3.66 16.38
N PHE A 222 -0.72 -4.40 15.59
CA PHE A 222 -1.76 -5.28 16.07
C PHE A 222 -1.18 -6.41 16.94
N ASP A 223 -1.87 -6.84 18.00
CA ASP A 223 -1.47 -7.96 18.84
C ASP A 223 -2.19 -9.21 18.35
N LEU A 224 -1.54 -9.86 17.37
CA LEU A 224 -2.06 -11.07 16.76
C LEU A 224 -2.26 -12.21 17.77
N ASP A 225 -1.37 -12.33 18.75
CA ASP A 225 -1.42 -13.43 19.71
C ASP A 225 -2.52 -13.23 20.75
N ALA A 226 -2.72 -11.99 21.23
CA ALA A 226 -3.87 -11.66 22.06
C ALA A 226 -5.19 -11.87 21.31
N PHE A 227 -5.25 -11.52 20.01
CA PHE A 227 -6.44 -11.75 19.19
C PHE A 227 -6.75 -13.25 19.03
N ILE A 228 -5.73 -14.07 18.72
CA ILE A 228 -5.87 -15.53 18.62
C ILE A 228 -6.35 -16.10 19.95
N ALA A 229 -5.75 -15.68 21.08
CA ALA A 229 -6.15 -16.15 22.40
C ALA A 229 -7.59 -15.78 22.75
N ALA A 230 -8.01 -14.55 22.42
CA ALA A 230 -9.40 -14.11 22.59
C ALA A 230 -10.37 -14.93 21.72
N TRP A 231 -9.99 -15.24 20.48
CA TRP A 231 -10.78 -16.08 19.60
C TRP A 231 -10.95 -17.51 20.14
N GLN A 232 -9.88 -18.10 20.66
CA GLN A 232 -9.92 -19.45 21.24
C GLN A 232 -10.78 -19.52 22.51
N ARG A 233 -10.91 -18.41 23.25
CA ARG A 233 -11.78 -18.29 24.44
C ARG A 233 -13.22 -17.85 24.12
N ARG A 234 -13.63 -17.91 22.85
CA ARG A 234 -14.95 -17.46 22.42
C ARG A 234 -16.09 -18.13 23.18
N LYS A 235 -16.90 -17.31 23.86
CA LYS A 235 -18.08 -17.74 24.60
C LYS A 235 -19.24 -18.11 23.68
N VAL A 236 -19.40 -17.38 22.58
CA VAL A 236 -20.46 -17.60 21.59
C VAL A 236 -19.87 -17.89 20.22
N LYS A 237 -20.15 -19.09 19.71
CA LYS A 237 -19.71 -19.55 18.38
C LYS A 237 -20.72 -19.19 17.30
N ARG A 238 -20.69 -17.93 16.89
CA ARG A 238 -21.46 -17.44 15.74
C ARG A 238 -20.57 -17.18 14.52
N PRO A 239 -21.12 -17.20 13.28
CA PRO A 239 -20.36 -16.85 12.09
C PRO A 239 -19.75 -15.44 12.22
N CYS A 240 -18.45 -15.33 12.02
CA CYS A 240 -17.73 -14.06 12.01
C CYS A 240 -16.74 -14.05 10.85
N THR A 241 -16.68 -12.93 10.13
CA THR A 241 -15.71 -12.66 9.06
C THR A 241 -14.57 -11.82 9.60
N ILE A 242 -13.34 -12.15 9.21
CA ILE A 242 -12.15 -11.34 9.51
C ILE A 242 -11.68 -10.70 8.21
N VAL A 243 -11.59 -9.37 8.19
CA VAL A 243 -11.03 -8.58 7.09
C VAL A 243 -9.70 -8.01 7.54
N ILE A 244 -8.65 -8.21 6.74
CA ILE A 244 -7.29 -7.78 7.02
C ILE A 244 -6.88 -6.81 5.93
N ASP A 245 -6.75 -5.53 6.25
CA ASP A 245 -6.12 -4.56 5.35
C ASP A 245 -4.61 -4.62 5.53
N ALA A 246 -3.94 -5.35 4.64
CA ALA A 246 -2.49 -5.53 4.64
C ALA A 246 -1.77 -4.50 3.76
N SER A 247 -2.38 -3.35 3.44
CA SER A 247 -1.76 -2.35 2.56
C SER A 247 -0.43 -1.81 3.09
N LEU A 248 -0.29 -1.63 4.41
CA LEU A 248 0.96 -1.16 5.03
C LEU A 248 1.98 -2.30 5.22
N SER A 249 1.51 -3.49 5.59
CA SER A 249 2.38 -4.63 5.92
C SER A 249 2.73 -5.53 4.73
N GLY A 250 2.09 -5.33 3.57
CA GLY A 250 2.37 -6.10 2.36
C GLY A 250 2.27 -7.62 2.58
N PRO A 251 3.28 -8.42 2.17
CA PRO A 251 3.27 -9.86 2.35
C PRO A 251 3.69 -10.32 3.75
N VAL A 252 4.24 -9.46 4.62
CA VAL A 252 4.93 -9.94 5.83
C VAL A 252 4.00 -10.31 6.98
N PHE A 253 2.75 -9.86 6.98
CA PHE A 253 1.79 -10.22 8.04
C PHE A 253 1.51 -11.74 8.01
N PRO A 254 1.65 -12.47 9.13
CA PRO A 254 1.62 -13.93 9.16
C PRO A 254 0.18 -14.47 9.19
N VAL A 255 -0.55 -14.31 8.08
CA VAL A 255 -1.94 -14.78 7.97
C VAL A 255 -2.03 -16.30 8.08
N GLU A 256 -0.99 -17.03 7.70
CA GLU A 256 -0.89 -18.48 7.82
C GLU A 256 -0.92 -18.90 9.29
N LYS A 257 -0.19 -18.18 10.17
CA LYS A 257 -0.23 -18.39 11.64
C LYS A 257 -1.65 -18.20 12.17
N LEU A 258 -2.32 -17.13 11.75
CA LEU A 258 -3.72 -16.86 12.12
C LEU A 258 -4.62 -18.03 11.70
N CYS A 259 -4.61 -18.40 10.41
CA CYS A 259 -5.48 -19.44 9.86
C CYS A 259 -5.25 -20.81 10.51
N GLN A 260 -3.99 -21.17 10.80
CA GLN A 260 -3.64 -22.41 11.48
C GLN A 260 -4.10 -22.41 12.94
N SER A 261 -3.90 -21.31 13.66
CA SER A 261 -4.26 -21.20 15.08
C SER A 261 -5.77 -21.20 15.32
N LEU A 262 -6.55 -20.81 14.31
CA LEU A 262 -8.01 -20.79 14.37
C LEU A 262 -8.65 -22.05 13.77
N ARG A 263 -7.88 -23.06 13.32
CA ARG A 263 -8.44 -24.22 12.57
C ARG A 263 -9.52 -25.00 13.33
N ALA A 264 -9.45 -25.03 14.65
CA ALA A 264 -10.38 -25.80 15.49
C ALA A 264 -11.74 -25.12 15.64
N ASP A 265 -11.79 -23.80 15.42
CA ASP A 265 -13.01 -22.99 15.44
C ASP A 265 -12.83 -21.86 14.41
N PRO A 266 -12.84 -22.18 13.10
CA PRO A 266 -12.42 -21.21 12.09
C PRO A 266 -13.44 -20.06 11.94
N PRO A 267 -12.98 -18.84 11.58
CA PRO A 267 -13.90 -17.80 11.11
C PRO A 267 -14.67 -18.30 9.89
N ALA A 268 -15.87 -17.74 9.69
CA ALA A 268 -16.73 -18.09 8.57
C ALA A 268 -16.10 -17.71 7.22
N MET A 269 -15.24 -16.69 7.22
CA MET A 269 -14.50 -16.20 6.07
C MET A 269 -13.34 -15.33 6.53
N VAL A 270 -12.19 -15.43 5.87
CA VAL A 270 -11.07 -14.49 5.98
C VAL A 270 -10.94 -13.74 4.66
N ILE A 271 -10.89 -12.41 4.72
CA ILE A 271 -10.66 -11.54 3.56
C ILE A 271 -9.35 -10.80 3.79
N ILE A 272 -8.45 -10.84 2.81
CA ILE A 272 -7.20 -10.07 2.85
C ILE A 272 -7.25 -9.05 1.73
N MET A 273 -6.95 -7.82 2.07
CA MET A 273 -7.09 -6.66 1.20
C MET A 273 -5.78 -5.92 1.09
N ARG A 274 -5.45 -5.43 -0.10
CA ARG A 274 -4.31 -4.54 -0.33
C ARG A 274 -4.65 -3.49 -1.38
N SER A 275 -4.19 -2.26 -1.17
CA SER A 275 -4.05 -1.27 -2.24
C SER A 275 -2.81 -1.60 -3.07
N GLY A 276 -2.98 -2.28 -4.20
CA GLY A 276 -1.87 -2.73 -5.03
C GLY A 276 -1.11 -1.62 -5.75
N LEU A 277 -1.57 -0.36 -5.70
CA LEU A 277 -0.76 0.79 -6.11
C LEU A 277 0.54 0.92 -5.28
N LYS A 278 0.48 0.52 -4.00
CA LYS A 278 1.54 0.80 -3.03
C LYS A 278 2.76 -0.11 -3.24
N LEU A 279 2.77 -1.29 -2.61
CA LEU A 279 3.94 -2.18 -2.59
C LEU A 279 3.98 -3.12 -3.81
N ASP A 280 2.84 -3.46 -4.41
CA ASP A 280 2.76 -4.50 -5.44
C ASP A 280 3.34 -4.09 -6.80
N GLN A 281 3.42 -2.80 -7.12
CA GLN A 281 3.84 -2.30 -8.44
C GLN A 281 5.30 -1.88 -8.52
N GLN A 282 6.16 -2.35 -7.60
CA GLN A 282 7.61 -2.05 -7.60
C GLN A 282 7.92 -0.53 -7.54
N GLY A 283 6.97 0.27 -7.03
CA GLY A 283 7.06 1.72 -7.00
C GLY A 283 6.98 2.42 -8.37
N LEU A 284 6.51 1.73 -9.42
CA LEU A 284 6.36 2.29 -10.78
C LEU A 284 4.96 2.86 -11.06
N GLU A 285 3.97 2.67 -10.17
CA GLU A 285 2.67 3.36 -10.21
C GLU A 285 1.97 3.32 -11.59
N PHE A 286 1.74 2.13 -12.14
CA PHE A 286 1.09 1.95 -13.44
C PHE A 286 -0.40 2.32 -13.42
N ALA A 287 -1.14 1.82 -12.43
CA ALA A 287 -2.56 2.11 -12.27
C ALA A 287 -3.00 1.90 -10.82
N ASN A 288 -4.13 2.50 -10.43
CA ASN A 288 -4.77 2.11 -9.18
C ASN A 288 -5.26 0.66 -9.28
N VAL A 289 -5.23 -0.07 -8.17
CA VAL A 289 -5.78 -1.43 -8.09
C VAL A 289 -6.05 -1.83 -6.65
N GLY A 290 -7.18 -2.48 -6.40
CA GLY A 290 -7.53 -3.12 -5.15
C GLY A 290 -7.44 -4.63 -5.28
N LEU A 291 -6.74 -5.28 -4.36
CA LEU A 291 -6.49 -6.72 -4.38
C LEU A 291 -7.25 -7.36 -3.22
N VAL A 292 -8.04 -8.38 -3.50
CA VAL A 292 -8.83 -9.11 -2.49
C VAL A 292 -8.56 -10.59 -2.60
N HIS A 293 -8.16 -11.23 -1.50
CA HIS A 293 -8.27 -12.66 -1.32
C HIS A 293 -9.45 -12.99 -0.41
N VAL A 294 -10.18 -14.05 -0.74
CA VAL A 294 -11.27 -14.57 0.06
C VAL A 294 -10.99 -16.02 0.36
N TRP A 295 -10.86 -16.36 1.63
CA TRP A 295 -10.57 -17.71 2.10
C TRP A 295 -11.68 -18.22 3.02
N LEU A 296 -12.11 -19.46 2.75
CA LEU A 296 -13.05 -20.21 3.58
C LEU A 296 -12.41 -21.53 4.03
N PRO A 297 -12.87 -22.16 5.12
CA PRO A 297 -12.42 -23.50 5.49
C PRO A 297 -12.61 -24.49 4.34
N ASP A 298 -11.69 -25.43 4.17
CA ASP A 298 -11.73 -26.38 3.06
C ASP A 298 -12.69 -27.55 3.36
N THR A 299 -13.99 -27.27 3.28
CA THR A 299 -15.06 -28.26 3.39
C THR A 299 -15.92 -28.25 2.12
N PRO A 300 -16.55 -29.38 1.71
CA PRO A 300 -17.37 -29.41 0.50
C PRO A 300 -18.48 -28.35 0.45
N ASN A 301 -19.05 -27.99 1.60
CA ASN A 301 -20.07 -26.94 1.70
C ASN A 301 -19.48 -25.54 1.53
N ASP A 302 -18.29 -25.31 2.07
CA ASP A 302 -17.60 -24.03 2.00
C ASP A 302 -16.99 -23.78 0.62
N THR A 303 -16.51 -24.80 -0.08
CA THR A 303 -16.04 -24.66 -1.47
C THR A 303 -17.17 -24.18 -2.39
N LYS A 304 -18.37 -24.77 -2.30
CA LYS A 304 -19.55 -24.29 -3.03
C LYS A 304 -19.99 -22.89 -2.61
N ARG A 305 -19.84 -22.54 -1.31
CA ARG A 305 -20.14 -21.20 -0.81
C ARG A 305 -19.14 -20.18 -1.37
N LEU A 306 -17.86 -20.53 -1.45
CA LEU A 306 -16.80 -19.69 -1.98
C LEU A 306 -17.03 -19.30 -3.45
N GLU A 307 -17.48 -20.25 -4.28
CA GLU A 307 -17.86 -19.96 -5.68
C GLU A 307 -18.98 -18.91 -5.77
N ARG A 308 -20.01 -19.04 -4.92
CA ARG A 308 -21.10 -18.04 -4.86
C ARG A 308 -20.60 -16.68 -4.35
N ILE A 309 -19.70 -16.67 -3.37
CA ILE A 309 -19.10 -15.43 -2.85
C ILE A 309 -18.29 -14.73 -3.96
N GLU A 310 -17.46 -15.48 -4.68
CA GLU A 310 -16.69 -14.97 -5.82
C GLU A 310 -17.61 -14.35 -6.88
N GLU A 311 -18.67 -15.07 -7.27
CA GLU A 311 -19.66 -14.55 -8.22
C GLU A 311 -20.32 -13.26 -7.71
N ARG A 312 -20.69 -13.20 -6.42
CA ARG A 312 -21.28 -12.01 -5.81
C ARG A 312 -20.32 -10.83 -5.78
N PHE A 313 -19.04 -11.05 -5.52
CA PHE A 313 -18.02 -10.02 -5.64
C PHE A 313 -17.92 -9.49 -7.07
N LYS A 314 -17.89 -10.38 -8.07
CA LYS A 314 -17.83 -10.00 -9.48
C LYS A 314 -19.06 -9.21 -9.91
N ILE A 315 -20.26 -9.61 -9.48
CA ILE A 315 -21.50 -8.86 -9.72
C ILE A 315 -21.45 -7.49 -9.03
N THR A 316 -21.02 -7.44 -7.76
CA THR A 316 -20.92 -6.19 -7.00
C THR A 316 -19.96 -5.21 -7.67
N ARG A 317 -18.79 -5.70 -8.11
CA ARG A 317 -17.78 -4.93 -8.85
C ARG A 317 -18.36 -4.27 -10.10
N THR A 318 -19.04 -5.06 -10.93
CA THR A 318 -19.69 -4.57 -12.15
C THR A 318 -20.82 -3.60 -11.84
N THR A 319 -21.64 -3.90 -10.82
CA THR A 319 -22.81 -3.10 -10.46
C THR A 319 -22.42 -1.72 -9.96
N LEU A 320 -21.41 -1.64 -9.09
CA LEU A 320 -20.92 -0.38 -8.52
C LEU A 320 -19.98 0.37 -9.47
N GLY A 321 -19.60 -0.21 -10.61
CA GLY A 321 -18.66 0.41 -11.54
C GLY A 321 -17.25 0.55 -10.97
N VAL A 322 -16.84 -0.39 -10.11
CA VAL A 322 -15.55 -0.37 -9.39
C VAL A 322 -14.57 -1.43 -9.90
N GLY A 323 -14.78 -1.89 -11.14
CA GLY A 323 -13.85 -2.75 -11.86
C GLY A 323 -12.70 -1.95 -12.48
N VAL A 324 -11.59 -2.63 -12.74
CA VAL A 324 -10.50 -2.03 -13.54
C VAL A 324 -11.00 -1.76 -14.95
N SER A 325 -10.65 -0.59 -15.50
CA SER A 325 -10.91 -0.28 -16.90
C SER A 325 -10.02 -1.13 -17.81
N GLN A 326 -10.31 -1.10 -19.11
CA GLN A 326 -9.47 -1.72 -20.11
C GLN A 326 -8.01 -1.21 -20.08
N ASP A 327 -7.82 0.09 -19.96
CA ASP A 327 -6.51 0.73 -19.95
C ASP A 327 -5.74 0.38 -18.68
N GLU A 328 -6.43 0.37 -17.53
CA GLU A 328 -5.84 -0.06 -16.25
C GLU A 328 -5.45 -1.54 -16.29
N TYR A 329 -6.31 -2.39 -16.86
CA TYR A 329 -5.99 -3.81 -17.02
C TYR A 329 -4.76 -4.00 -17.92
N ALA A 330 -4.70 -3.32 -19.06
CA ALA A 330 -3.54 -3.32 -19.95
C ALA A 330 -2.26 -2.83 -19.25
N ALA A 331 -2.35 -1.74 -18.48
CA ALA A 331 -1.23 -1.21 -17.72
C ALA A 331 -0.72 -2.19 -16.66
N LEU A 332 -1.62 -2.95 -16.03
CA LEU A 332 -1.29 -3.91 -14.96
C LEU A 332 -0.82 -5.27 -15.47
N THR A 333 -0.76 -5.53 -16.78
CA THR A 333 -0.28 -6.83 -17.28
C THR A 333 1.24 -7.01 -17.18
N VAL A 334 1.99 -6.03 -16.67
CA VAL A 334 3.44 -6.16 -16.47
C VAL A 334 3.80 -7.46 -15.74
N PRO A 335 4.81 -8.22 -16.18
CA PRO A 335 5.07 -9.59 -15.72
C PRO A 335 5.58 -9.69 -14.28
N PHE A 336 5.93 -8.57 -13.64
CA PHE A 336 6.42 -8.50 -12.26
C PHE A 336 5.40 -7.93 -11.27
N PHE A 337 4.23 -7.48 -11.73
CA PHE A 337 3.10 -7.19 -10.85
C PHE A 337 2.44 -8.51 -10.43
N LEU A 338 1.93 -8.63 -9.20
CA LEU A 338 1.37 -9.91 -8.71
C LEU A 338 2.33 -11.11 -8.84
N ASP A 339 3.64 -10.84 -8.75
CA ASP A 339 4.71 -11.83 -8.75
C ASP A 339 5.33 -11.88 -7.35
N GLN A 340 5.29 -13.03 -6.70
CA GLN A 340 5.64 -13.13 -5.27
C GLN A 340 7.10 -12.75 -4.99
N PRO A 341 8.11 -13.24 -5.73
CA PRO A 341 9.49 -12.83 -5.52
C PRO A 341 9.70 -11.32 -5.69
N SER A 342 9.09 -10.72 -6.74
CA SER A 342 9.19 -9.27 -6.96
C SER A 342 8.57 -8.48 -5.82
N LEU A 343 7.36 -8.87 -5.37
CA LEU A 343 6.68 -8.22 -4.24
C LEU A 343 7.52 -8.28 -2.97
N VAL A 344 8.04 -9.45 -2.62
CA VAL A 344 8.85 -9.66 -1.41
C VAL A 344 10.10 -8.79 -1.48
N GLN A 345 10.88 -8.89 -2.55
CA GLN A 345 12.11 -8.12 -2.71
C GLN A 345 11.89 -6.61 -2.58
N HIS A 346 10.90 -6.06 -3.30
CA HIS A 346 10.60 -4.63 -3.23
C HIS A 346 10.17 -4.19 -1.84
N THR A 347 9.29 -4.98 -1.21
CA THR A 347 8.78 -4.68 0.13
C THR A 347 9.87 -4.73 1.19
N GLU A 348 10.78 -5.71 1.10
CA GLU A 348 11.95 -5.81 1.98
C GLU A 348 12.83 -4.57 1.90
N HIS A 349 13.13 -4.08 0.70
CA HIS A 349 13.91 -2.84 0.54
C HIS A 349 13.19 -1.62 1.11
N VAL A 350 11.89 -1.45 0.85
CA VAL A 350 11.09 -0.35 1.43
C VAL A 350 11.14 -0.42 2.96
N PHE A 351 10.89 -1.58 3.56
CA PHE A 351 10.88 -1.72 5.02
C PHE A 351 12.27 -1.55 5.63
N ALA A 352 13.32 -2.08 4.99
CA ALA A 352 14.70 -1.92 5.46
C ALA A 352 15.11 -0.44 5.49
N ASN A 353 14.77 0.33 4.44
CA ASN A 353 15.12 1.75 4.36
C ASN A 353 14.37 2.59 5.40
N ASN A 354 13.08 2.32 5.63
CA ASN A 354 12.31 3.02 6.67
C ASN A 354 12.77 2.65 8.08
N ARG A 355 13.07 1.37 8.34
CA ARG A 355 13.68 0.91 9.59
C ARG A 355 15.01 1.61 9.85
N ARG A 356 15.88 1.68 8.84
CA ARG A 356 17.19 2.33 8.92
C ARG A 356 17.05 3.82 9.25
N PHE A 357 16.17 4.52 8.54
CA PHE A 357 15.89 5.94 8.81
C PHE A 357 15.39 6.15 10.24
N ALA A 358 14.41 5.36 10.70
CA ALA A 358 13.89 5.45 12.07
C ALA A 358 14.98 5.23 13.13
N GLN A 359 15.81 4.19 12.98
CA GLN A 359 16.89 3.88 13.91
C GLN A 359 17.96 4.97 13.95
N ALA A 360 18.33 5.51 12.80
CA ALA A 360 19.33 6.58 12.72
C ALA A 360 18.88 7.86 13.45
N LEU A 361 17.57 8.14 13.48
CA LEU A 361 17.01 9.30 14.18
C LEU A 361 16.68 9.04 15.65
N ALA A 362 16.39 7.80 16.03
CA ALA A 362 16.09 7.45 17.42
C ALA A 362 17.23 7.83 18.38
N HIS A 363 18.48 7.81 17.91
CA HIS A 363 19.65 8.20 18.69
C HIS A 363 19.87 9.72 18.79
N THR A 364 19.28 10.50 17.88
CA THR A 364 19.46 11.96 17.83
C THR A 364 18.34 12.74 18.51
N VAL A 365 17.14 12.16 18.57
CA VAL A 365 15.97 12.79 19.18
C VAL A 365 16.11 12.78 20.70
N LYS A 366 16.09 13.96 21.31
CA LYS A 366 16.18 14.13 22.76
C LYS A 366 14.78 14.21 23.36
N ALA A 367 14.46 13.31 24.29
CA ALA A 367 13.18 13.36 24.99
C ALA A 367 12.97 14.76 25.62
N ASN A 368 11.82 15.37 25.34
CA ASN A 368 11.40 16.69 25.86
C ASN A 368 12.31 17.88 25.50
N LYS A 369 13.23 17.74 24.53
CA LYS A 369 14.10 18.83 24.06
C LYS A 369 14.21 18.81 22.55
N GLY A 370 14.32 19.97 21.92
CA GLY A 370 14.51 20.06 20.47
C GLY A 370 13.21 20.16 19.68
N LEU A 371 13.38 20.59 18.43
CA LEU A 371 12.34 20.78 17.44
C LEU A 371 11.59 19.49 17.13
N ILE A 372 12.31 18.38 16.96
CA ILE A 372 11.71 17.07 16.72
C ILE A 372 11.29 16.46 18.06
N ALA A 373 10.00 16.19 18.19
CA ALA A 373 9.39 15.72 19.41
C ALA A 373 9.47 14.21 19.62
N GLU A 374 9.24 13.47 18.54
CA GLU A 374 9.07 12.02 18.57
C GLU A 374 9.25 11.42 17.17
N ILE A 375 9.76 10.19 17.14
CA ILE A 375 9.82 9.35 15.94
C ILE A 375 9.04 8.09 16.23
N SER A 376 8.08 7.76 15.37
CA SER A 376 7.25 6.57 15.50
C SER A 376 7.50 5.64 14.32
N HIS A 377 7.92 4.42 14.63
CA HIS A 377 8.08 3.31 13.69
C HIS A 377 8.08 1.99 14.49
N PRO A 378 7.50 0.89 13.98
CA PRO A 378 7.44 -0.40 14.68
C PRO A 378 8.78 -0.91 15.23
N CYS A 379 9.90 -0.63 14.54
CA CYS A 379 11.24 -1.04 14.98
C CYS A 379 11.74 -0.35 16.27
N LEU A 380 11.11 0.76 16.68
CA LEU A 380 11.46 1.51 17.89
C LEU A 380 10.55 1.15 19.08
N GLY A 381 9.41 0.52 18.81
CA GLY A 381 8.39 0.21 19.82
C GLY A 381 8.53 -1.16 20.48
N PRO A 382 7.56 -1.54 21.33
CA PRO A 382 7.51 -2.85 21.99
C PRO A 382 7.51 -4.03 21.02
N SER A 383 6.97 -3.83 19.81
CA SER A 383 6.82 -4.86 18.78
C SER A 383 8.07 -5.08 17.92
N ARG A 384 9.21 -4.44 18.24
CA ARG A 384 10.45 -4.51 17.44
C ARG A 384 11.01 -5.91 17.19
N ALA A 385 10.64 -6.87 18.06
CA ALA A 385 11.05 -8.27 17.97
C ALA A 385 10.18 -9.10 16.99
N LEU A 386 9.08 -8.53 16.49
CA LEU A 386 8.21 -9.20 15.52
C LEU A 386 8.69 -8.87 14.10
N ASP A 387 9.13 -9.87 13.35
CA ASP A 387 9.67 -9.67 11.99
C ASP A 387 8.65 -9.06 11.02
N TRP A 388 7.36 -9.28 11.29
CA TRP A 388 6.26 -8.76 10.49
C TRP A 388 5.81 -7.35 10.90
N ALA A 389 6.29 -6.84 12.05
CA ALA A 389 6.01 -5.48 12.50
C ALA A 389 6.88 -4.48 11.72
N GLN A 390 6.45 -4.18 10.50
CA GLN A 390 7.12 -3.29 9.55
C GLN A 390 6.15 -2.21 9.07
N ALA A 391 6.68 -1.02 8.80
CA ALA A 391 5.92 0.07 8.19
C ALA A 391 6.68 0.65 6.98
N PRO A 392 5.96 1.14 5.95
CA PRO A 392 6.56 1.68 4.74
C PRO A 392 6.86 3.19 4.83
N PHE A 393 6.77 3.76 6.04
CA PHE A 393 7.10 5.15 6.35
C PHE A 393 7.38 5.29 7.85
N VAL A 394 7.98 6.41 8.21
CA VAL A 394 8.24 6.83 9.59
C VAL A 394 7.42 8.08 9.88
N THR A 395 6.72 8.11 11.01
CA THR A 395 6.05 9.33 11.48
C THR A 395 7.03 10.14 12.33
N VAL A 396 7.18 11.41 11.98
CA VAL A 396 7.99 12.40 12.70
C VAL A 396 7.05 13.44 13.28
N ARG A 397 7.01 13.54 14.61
CA ARG A 397 6.30 14.61 15.30
C ARG A 397 7.28 15.71 15.65
N TYR A 398 6.90 16.97 15.41
CA TYR A 398 7.70 18.15 15.73
C TYR A 398 6.92 19.11 16.64
N ARG A 399 7.63 20.05 17.26
CA ARG A 399 7.09 21.04 18.18
C ARG A 399 6.88 22.35 17.43
N GLY A 400 5.65 22.61 17.03
CA GLY A 400 5.24 23.89 16.45
C GLY A 400 3.74 24.02 16.60
N ASP A 401 3.29 25.01 17.36
CA ASP A 401 1.89 25.38 17.56
C ASP A 401 1.46 26.52 16.63
N GLU A 402 2.41 27.14 15.93
CA GLU A 402 2.16 28.17 14.93
C GLU A 402 1.63 27.57 13.62
N ASN A 403 0.58 28.19 13.06
CA ASN A 403 -0.02 27.75 11.80
C ASN A 403 0.97 27.72 10.63
N ASP A 404 2.00 28.59 10.64
CA ASP A 404 2.99 28.69 9.57
C ASP A 404 4.20 27.75 9.78
N ALA A 405 4.34 27.11 10.94
CA ALA A 405 5.44 26.18 11.26
C ALA A 405 5.48 25.01 10.27
N ARG A 406 4.31 24.50 9.87
CA ARG A 406 4.19 23.43 8.88
C ARG A 406 4.67 23.88 7.51
N ALA A 407 4.18 25.01 7.02
CA ALA A 407 4.56 25.56 5.72
C ALA A 407 6.06 25.86 5.67
N PHE A 408 6.60 26.43 6.75
CA PHE A 408 8.02 26.69 6.88
C PHE A 408 8.86 25.41 6.88
N MET A 409 8.48 24.39 7.65
CA MET A 409 9.15 23.08 7.64
C MET A 409 9.14 22.45 6.25
N ARG A 410 8.00 22.46 5.54
CA ARG A 410 7.90 21.96 4.16
C ARG A 410 8.88 22.67 3.23
N THR A 411 8.87 24.00 3.23
CA THR A 411 9.74 24.83 2.38
C THR A 411 11.21 24.61 2.70
N MET A 412 11.57 24.48 3.98
CA MET A 412 12.93 24.20 4.40
C MET A 412 13.39 22.80 3.93
N LEU A 413 12.55 21.76 4.06
CA LEU A 413 12.87 20.42 3.56
C LEU A 413 13.09 20.42 2.04
N GLU A 414 12.24 21.12 1.28
CA GLU A 414 12.42 21.28 -0.17
C GLU A 414 13.71 22.04 -0.51
N PHE A 415 14.01 23.11 0.23
CA PHE A 415 15.23 23.90 0.05
C PHE A 415 16.49 23.04 0.29
N GLU A 416 16.54 22.33 1.41
CA GLU A 416 17.67 21.46 1.77
C GLU A 416 17.81 20.28 0.81
N ALA A 417 16.71 19.65 0.39
CA ALA A 417 16.76 18.59 -0.61
C ALA A 417 17.34 19.08 -1.95
N ARG A 418 17.03 20.31 -2.37
CA ARG A 418 17.63 20.92 -3.57
C ARG A 418 19.10 21.24 -3.36
N ALA A 419 19.46 21.90 -2.25
CA ALA A 419 20.82 22.30 -1.94
C ALA A 419 21.78 21.10 -1.83
N ARG A 420 21.34 20.03 -1.17
CA ARG A 420 22.08 18.76 -1.02
C ARG A 420 21.93 17.82 -2.22
N LYS A 421 21.21 18.25 -3.25
CA LYS A 421 20.90 17.48 -4.46
C LYS A 421 20.25 16.10 -4.23
N LEU A 422 19.50 15.94 -3.14
CA LEU A 422 18.86 14.68 -2.76
C LEU A 422 17.69 14.34 -3.69
N SER A 423 17.43 13.04 -3.87
CA SER A 423 16.14 12.56 -4.37
C SER A 423 15.14 12.45 -3.21
N PHE A 424 14.59 13.60 -2.83
CA PHE A 424 13.62 13.73 -1.75
C PHE A 424 12.60 14.81 -2.09
N VAL A 425 11.35 14.43 -2.29
CA VAL A 425 10.30 15.33 -2.81
C VAL A 425 9.05 15.26 -1.94
N PRO A 426 8.25 16.35 -1.89
CA PRO A 426 6.93 16.27 -1.29
C PRO A 426 6.04 15.33 -2.11
N GLY A 427 5.26 14.49 -1.45
CA GLY A 427 4.27 13.65 -2.09
C GLY A 427 3.61 12.68 -1.10
N SER A 428 2.31 12.49 -1.29
CA SER A 428 1.51 11.57 -0.48
C SER A 428 1.85 10.10 -0.77
N SER A 429 1.40 9.22 0.14
CA SER A 429 1.48 7.77 0.01
C SER A 429 2.90 7.18 0.21
N PHE A 430 3.06 5.87 0.01
CA PHE A 430 4.27 5.11 0.27
C PHE A 430 4.41 3.93 -0.73
N GLY A 431 5.54 3.21 -0.63
CA GLY A 431 5.84 2.03 -1.45
C GLY A 431 6.56 2.32 -2.77
N PHE A 432 7.08 3.54 -2.94
CA PHE A 432 7.73 4.01 -4.17
C PHE A 432 9.20 3.58 -4.26
N ARG A 433 9.82 3.87 -5.41
CA ARG A 433 11.29 3.70 -5.58
C ARG A 433 12.06 4.86 -4.94
N GLY A 434 11.64 6.09 -5.23
CA GLY A 434 12.21 7.31 -4.64
C GLY A 434 11.65 7.63 -3.26
N HIS A 435 12.33 8.52 -2.53
CA HIS A 435 11.95 8.91 -1.18
C HIS A 435 10.99 10.11 -1.20
N ARG A 436 9.96 10.06 -0.35
CA ARG A 436 8.95 11.13 -0.28
C ARG A 436 8.69 11.56 1.15
N PHE A 437 8.12 12.74 1.30
CA PHE A 437 7.54 13.19 2.55
C PHE A 437 6.19 13.85 2.37
N GLU A 438 5.36 13.73 3.39
CA GLU A 438 3.99 14.24 3.41
C GLU A 438 3.73 14.97 4.72
N MET A 439 3.10 16.14 4.64
CA MET A 439 2.69 16.93 5.79
C MET A 439 1.17 17.07 5.80
N GLY A 440 0.54 16.63 6.90
CA GLY A 440 -0.90 16.74 7.11
C GLY A 440 -1.61 15.39 7.24
N PHE A 441 -2.30 15.19 8.37
CA PHE A 441 -3.28 14.12 8.56
C PHE A 441 -4.59 14.70 9.05
N SER A 442 -5.71 14.08 8.71
CA SER A 442 -7.05 14.44 9.18
C SER A 442 -7.14 14.62 10.71
N GLY A 443 -7.82 15.68 11.17
CA GLY A 443 -8.10 15.96 12.59
C GLY A 443 -7.38 17.20 13.15
N ASP A 444 -7.34 17.34 14.48
CA ASP A 444 -6.73 18.49 15.18
C ASP A 444 -5.18 18.42 15.25
N LEU A 445 -4.58 17.29 14.84
CA LEU A 445 -3.13 17.06 14.86
C LEU A 445 -2.44 17.46 13.53
N LYS A 446 -3.17 18.14 12.62
CA LYS A 446 -2.76 18.50 11.25
C LYS A 446 -1.44 19.24 11.10
N HIS A 447 -0.95 19.88 12.16
CA HIS A 447 0.13 20.88 12.10
C HIS A 447 1.43 20.47 12.79
N THR A 448 1.52 19.26 13.36
CA THR A 448 2.71 18.85 14.15
C THR A 448 3.33 17.53 13.70
N THR A 449 2.85 16.96 12.60
CA THR A 449 3.29 15.64 12.12
C THR A 449 3.68 15.65 10.65
N LEU A 450 4.70 14.87 10.34
CA LEU A 450 5.26 14.62 9.02
C LEU A 450 5.38 13.10 8.85
N ARG A 451 5.02 12.56 7.69
CA ARG A 451 5.41 11.20 7.29
C ARG A 451 6.59 11.27 6.34
N VAL A 452 7.61 10.47 6.60
CA VAL A 452 8.76 10.28 5.72
C VAL A 452 8.69 8.85 5.19
N ALA A 453 8.40 8.69 3.90
CA ALA A 453 8.31 7.42 3.22
C ALA A 453 9.60 7.18 2.44
N MET A 454 10.52 6.41 3.03
CA MET A 454 11.72 5.99 2.33
C MET A 454 11.34 4.95 1.28
N GLY A 455 11.61 5.23 0.00
CA GLY A 455 11.39 4.27 -1.08
C GLY A 455 12.34 3.07 -1.04
N ALA A 456 12.21 2.17 -2.01
CA ALA A 456 13.02 0.95 -2.11
C ALA A 456 14.49 1.20 -2.47
N ARG A 457 14.82 2.35 -3.05
CA ARG A 457 16.17 2.63 -3.51
C ARG A 457 17.13 2.89 -2.36
N VAL A 458 18.31 2.29 -2.46
CA VAL A 458 19.48 2.59 -1.63
C VAL A 458 20.43 3.51 -2.38
N GLY A 459 21.28 4.26 -1.68
CA GLY A 459 22.25 5.15 -2.34
C GLY A 459 22.59 6.39 -1.53
N PRO A 460 23.27 7.37 -2.14
CA PRO A 460 23.67 8.61 -1.47
C PRO A 460 22.50 9.43 -0.90
N SER A 461 21.33 9.41 -1.55
CA SER A 461 20.17 10.20 -1.11
C SER A 461 19.63 9.74 0.24
N ILE A 462 19.61 8.44 0.55
CA ILE A 462 19.16 7.96 1.86
C ILE A 462 20.07 8.48 2.98
N GLU A 463 21.39 8.47 2.78
CA GLU A 463 22.34 9.04 3.76
C GLU A 463 22.13 10.54 3.93
N GLY A 464 21.96 11.26 2.82
CA GLY A 464 21.75 12.70 2.84
C GLY A 464 20.44 13.09 3.52
N ILE A 465 19.37 12.31 3.33
CA ILE A 465 18.08 12.48 4.02
C ILE A 465 18.24 12.18 5.51
N VAL A 466 18.90 11.08 5.90
CA VAL A 466 19.19 10.78 7.31
C VAL A 466 19.94 11.95 7.94
N LYS A 467 21.01 12.43 7.29
CA LYS A 467 21.80 13.56 7.79
C LYS A 467 20.99 14.84 7.90
N LEU A 468 20.13 15.14 6.92
CA LEU A 468 19.21 16.28 6.98
C LEU A 468 18.33 16.21 8.23
N PHE A 469 17.69 15.08 8.51
CA PHE A 469 16.84 14.95 9.69
C PHE A 469 17.63 14.93 11.01
N GLN A 470 18.86 14.42 11.01
CA GLN A 470 19.75 14.53 12.18
C GLN A 470 20.14 16.00 12.45
N ASP A 471 20.39 16.79 11.40
CA ASP A 471 20.64 18.23 11.51
C ASP A 471 19.39 18.95 12.06
N LEU A 472 18.18 18.54 11.62
CA LEU A 472 16.92 19.08 12.16
C LEU A 472 16.73 18.77 13.64
N CYS A 473 17.18 17.59 14.10
CA CYS A 473 17.15 17.25 15.52
C CYS A 473 18.08 18.13 16.37
N ALA A 474 19.07 18.81 15.77
CA ALA A 474 19.98 19.69 16.49
C ALA A 474 19.35 21.05 16.86
N TYR A 475 18.30 21.48 16.16
CA TYR A 475 17.62 22.73 16.45
C TYR A 475 16.76 22.61 17.72
N PRO A 476 16.82 23.59 18.65
CA PRO A 476 15.99 23.59 19.85
C PRO A 476 14.51 23.81 19.54
N ASP A 477 14.19 24.64 18.55
CA ASP A 477 12.84 25.10 18.20
C ASP A 477 12.79 25.71 16.77
N PHE A 478 11.61 26.18 16.37
CA PHE A 478 11.43 26.87 15.08
C PHE A 478 12.10 28.25 15.02
N ALA A 479 12.29 28.95 16.15
CA ALA A 479 12.94 30.26 16.14
C ALA A 479 14.41 30.12 15.72
N ALA A 480 15.14 29.17 16.32
CA ALA A 480 16.50 28.83 15.93
C ALA A 480 16.58 28.34 14.47
N LEU A 481 15.61 27.53 14.02
CA LEU A 481 15.56 27.10 12.62
C LEU A 481 15.35 28.29 11.67
N ARG A 482 14.43 29.21 11.97
CA ARG A 482 14.20 30.42 11.15
C ARG A 482 15.42 31.34 11.10
N GLN A 483 16.17 31.45 12.20
CA GLN A 483 17.43 32.19 12.23
C GLN A 483 18.49 31.57 11.32
N ALA A 484 18.53 30.24 11.21
CA ALA A 484 19.45 29.55 10.29
C ALA A 484 19.03 29.66 8.81
N TYR A 485 17.76 29.94 8.52
CA TYR A 485 17.21 30.08 7.17
C TYR A 485 16.50 31.43 6.96
N PRO A 486 17.22 32.57 7.09
CA PRO A 486 16.61 33.90 7.04
C PRO A 486 15.97 34.22 5.69
N GLN A 487 16.48 33.64 4.60
CA GLN A 487 15.89 33.78 3.26
C GLN A 487 14.49 33.16 3.18
N LEU A 488 14.27 32.00 3.80
CA LEU A 488 12.97 31.33 3.78
C LEU A 488 11.96 31.99 4.74
N ALA A 489 12.47 32.56 5.85
CA ALA A 489 11.63 33.23 6.85
C ALA A 489 10.99 34.52 6.30
N LYS A 490 11.67 35.22 5.37
CA LYS A 490 11.15 36.46 4.74
C LYS A 490 9.97 36.20 3.80
N ASP A 491 9.98 35.07 3.11
CA ASP A 491 9.02 34.76 2.05
C ASP A 491 7.64 34.34 2.58
N LYS A 492 7.45 34.21 3.91
CA LYS A 492 6.22 33.77 4.59
C LYS A 492 5.52 32.64 3.83
N PRO A 493 6.13 31.44 3.78
CA PRO A 493 5.62 30.34 2.96
C PRO A 493 4.16 30.07 3.30
N LYS A 494 3.30 30.10 2.27
CA LYS A 494 1.88 29.78 2.41
C LYS A 494 1.70 28.28 2.52
N ASP A 495 0.80 27.87 3.40
CA ASP A 495 0.36 26.49 3.44
C ASP A 495 -0.45 26.17 2.18
N ARG A 496 -0.05 25.14 1.42
CA ARG A 496 -0.70 24.79 0.15
C ARG A 496 -1.97 23.96 0.34
N VAL A 497 -2.28 23.53 1.56
CA VAL A 497 -3.42 22.63 1.78
C VAL A 497 -4.77 23.33 1.77
N ASP A 498 -4.83 24.65 1.90
CA ASP A 498 -6.06 25.40 1.61
C ASP A 498 -6.50 25.23 0.14
N GLU A 499 -5.59 24.80 -0.75
CA GLU A 499 -5.87 24.47 -2.16
C GLU A 499 -6.07 22.97 -2.40
N GLU A 500 -5.71 22.09 -1.44
CA GLU A 500 -5.68 20.62 -1.59
C GLU A 500 -6.71 19.88 -0.70
N SER A 501 -7.55 20.58 0.08
CA SER A 501 -8.51 19.98 1.03
C SER A 501 -9.98 20.11 0.68
#